data_AF-A0A967AFJ7-F1
#
_entry.id   AF-A0A967AFJ7-F1
#
_cell.length_a   1.000
_cell.length_b   1.000
_cell.length_c   1.000
_cell.angle_alpha   90.00
_cell.angle_beta   90.00
_cell.angle_gamma   90.00
#
_symmetry.space_group_name_H-M   'P 1'
#
loop_
_entity.id
_entity.type
_entity.pdbx_description
1 polymer ?
#
loop_
_entity_poly.entity_id
_entity_poly.type
_entity_poly.pdbx_seq_one_letter_code
_entity_poly.pdbx_strand_id
1 'polypeptide(L)'
;MLTFKEGAVVAGNKYTNAIMAACQKAYGDLDVVVTAGRDGKHSPKSYHYVDRALDIRFWNVKDKPAMAAKIRSLLPAYFDVVVESDHFHIEADATKEQ
;
A
#
# COMPACT_ATOMS: atom_id res chain seq x y z
N MET A 1 9.33 -4.09 -11.27
CA MET A 1 9.88 -4.93 -10.18
C MET A 1 9.35 -4.44 -8.83
N LEU A 2 9.16 -5.30 -7.81
CA LEU A 2 8.85 -4.85 -6.44
C LEU A 2 10.14 -4.72 -5.64
N THR A 3 10.33 -3.56 -5.01
CA THR A 3 11.50 -3.24 -4.20
C THR A 3 11.09 -2.55 -2.89
N PHE A 4 12.02 -2.46 -1.96
CA PHE A 4 11.84 -1.76 -0.69
C PHE A 4 12.81 -0.58 -0.64
N LYS A 5 12.33 0.58 -0.19
CA LYS A 5 13.21 1.69 0.19
C LYS A 5 14.13 1.21 1.33
N GLU A 6 15.37 1.67 1.33
CA GLU A 6 16.30 1.42 2.44
C GLU A 6 15.66 1.81 3.78
N GLY A 7 15.71 0.89 4.75
CA GLY A 7 15.15 1.07 6.09
C GLY A 7 13.65 0.80 6.24
N ALA A 8 12.93 0.50 5.14
CA ALA A 8 11.51 0.13 5.24
C ALA A 8 11.35 -1.19 6.01
N VAL A 9 10.47 -1.20 7.01
CA VAL A 9 10.20 -2.37 7.86
C VAL A 9 8.80 -2.88 7.55
N VAL A 10 8.71 -4.05 6.93
CA VAL A 10 7.44 -4.67 6.56
C VAL A 10 7.30 -5.99 7.29
N ALA A 11 6.25 -6.14 8.09
CA ALA A 11 5.92 -7.42 8.69
C ALA A 11 5.32 -8.37 7.65
N GLY A 12 5.67 -9.65 7.72
CA GLY A 12 5.04 -10.69 6.88
C GLY A 12 3.72 -11.14 7.49
N ASN A 13 2.59 -10.67 6.94
CA ASN A 13 1.25 -11.09 7.37
C ASN A 13 0.26 -11.07 6.21
N LYS A 14 -1.00 -11.49 6.44
CA LYS A 14 -2.02 -11.57 5.38
C LYS A 14 -2.33 -10.22 4.73
N TYR A 15 -2.21 -9.11 5.47
CA TYR A 15 -2.53 -7.77 4.98
C TYR A 15 -1.43 -7.22 4.08
N THR A 16 -0.18 -7.19 4.56
CA THR A 16 0.95 -6.71 3.79
C THR A 16 1.19 -7.57 2.55
N ASN A 17 0.99 -8.89 2.64
CA ASN A 17 1.05 -9.79 1.49
C ASN A 17 -0.02 -9.45 0.45
N ALA A 18 -1.27 -9.18 0.87
CA ALA A 18 -2.34 -8.81 -0.05
C ALA A 18 -2.05 -7.49 -0.76
N ILE A 19 -1.54 -6.48 -0.03
CA ILE A 19 -1.17 -5.18 -0.60
C ILE A 19 -0.06 -5.35 -1.64
N MET A 20 1.03 -6.05 -1.30
CA MET A 20 2.15 -6.27 -2.23
C MET A 20 1.70 -7.03 -3.47
N ALA A 21 0.89 -8.09 -3.31
CA ALA A 21 0.36 -8.85 -4.43
C ALA A 21 -0.57 -8.02 -5.33
N ALA A 22 -1.44 -7.18 -4.75
CA ALA A 22 -2.30 -6.28 -5.52
C ALA A 22 -1.48 -5.25 -6.31
N CYS A 23 -0.45 -4.65 -5.68
CA CYS A 23 0.44 -3.70 -6.33
C CYS A 23 1.25 -4.36 -7.46
N GLN A 24 1.75 -5.59 -7.26
CA GLN A 24 2.41 -6.38 -8.30
C GLN A 24 1.50 -6.80 -9.45
N LYS A 25 0.19 -6.94 -9.23
CA LYS A 25 -0.80 -7.17 -10.30
C LYS A 25 -1.19 -5.87 -11.01
N ALA A 26 -1.21 -4.76 -10.29
CA ALA A 26 -1.52 -3.43 -10.83
C ALA A 26 -0.37 -2.87 -11.68
N TYR A 27 0.87 -3.14 -11.24
CA TYR A 27 2.21 -3.02 -11.86
C TYR A 27 2.25 -2.65 -13.34
N GLY A 28 1.64 -3.44 -14.23
CA GLY A 28 1.84 -3.26 -15.67
C GLY A 28 3.34 -3.34 -15.99
N ASP A 29 3.94 -2.23 -16.42
CA ASP A 29 5.39 -2.11 -16.68
C ASP A 29 6.11 -1.15 -15.69
N LEU A 30 5.44 -0.71 -14.61
CA LEU A 30 5.96 0.31 -13.70
C LEU A 30 6.75 -0.29 -12.54
N ASP A 31 7.77 0.39 -12.03
CA ASP A 31 8.41 -0.06 -10.79
C ASP A 31 7.56 0.24 -9.56
N VAL A 32 7.51 -0.74 -8.65
CA VAL A 32 6.78 -0.68 -7.37
C VAL A 32 7.80 -0.60 -6.25
N VAL A 33 7.72 0.46 -5.44
CA VAL A 33 8.60 0.65 -4.29
C VAL A 33 7.75 0.75 -3.03
N VAL A 34 7.98 -0.14 -2.06
CA VAL A 34 7.42 0.01 -0.72
C VAL A 34 8.25 1.05 0.01
N THR A 35 7.65 2.21 0.33
CA THR A 35 8.34 3.35 0.94
C THR A 35 8.28 3.34 2.46
N ALA A 36 7.24 2.76 3.04
CA ALA A 36 7.10 2.57 4.49
C ALA A 36 6.17 1.39 4.81
N GLY A 37 6.48 0.67 5.89
CA GLY A 37 5.60 -0.28 6.56
C GLY A 37 5.37 0.16 8.01
N ARG A 38 5.87 -0.59 8.99
CA ARG A 38 5.79 -0.23 10.41
C ARG A 38 6.69 0.95 10.79
N ASP A 39 7.71 1.21 9.99
CA ASP A 39 8.67 2.29 10.20
C ASP A 39 8.08 3.69 9.98
N GLY A 40 8.84 4.72 10.36
CA GLY A 40 8.46 6.12 10.16
C GLY A 40 7.52 6.67 11.23
N LYS A 41 7.05 7.90 10.99
CA LYS A 41 6.12 8.61 11.87
C LYS A 41 4.78 8.76 11.16
N HIS A 42 3.76 8.16 11.76
CA HIS A 42 2.39 8.16 11.26
C HIS A 42 1.43 8.81 12.27
N SER A 43 0.18 9.01 11.86
CA SER A 43 -0.86 9.52 12.75
C SER A 43 -1.07 8.56 13.96
N PRO A 44 -1.48 9.05 15.16
CA PRO A 44 -1.51 8.23 16.37
C PRO A 44 -2.34 6.94 16.31
N LYS A 45 -3.30 6.86 15.38
CA LYS A 45 -4.17 5.69 15.18
C LYS A 45 -3.91 4.97 13.85
N SER A 46 -2.77 5.26 13.21
CA SER A 46 -2.45 4.67 11.92
C SER A 46 -2.30 3.16 11.98
N TYR A 47 -2.79 2.49 10.95
CA TYR A 47 -2.67 1.06 10.77
C TYR A 47 -1.23 0.60 10.46
N HIS A 48 -0.30 1.50 10.15
CA HIS A 48 1.14 1.18 10.06
C HIS A 48 1.68 0.60 11.38
N TYR A 49 1.25 1.13 12.53
CA TYR A 49 1.72 0.69 13.85
C TYR A 49 1.25 -0.71 14.25
N VAL A 50 0.31 -1.29 13.49
CA VAL A 50 -0.22 -2.64 13.71
C VAL A 50 -0.06 -3.52 12.47
N ASP A 51 0.89 -3.21 11.59
CA ASP A 51 1.24 -3.96 10.38
C ASP A 51 0.08 -4.18 9.40
N ARG A 52 -0.84 -3.23 9.31
CA ARG A 52 -2.02 -3.30 8.45
C ARG A 52 -2.00 -2.29 7.30
N ALA A 53 -0.92 -1.51 7.17
CA ALA A 53 -0.77 -0.52 6.11
C ALA A 53 0.62 -0.57 5.46
N LEU A 54 0.68 -0.18 4.19
CA LEU A 54 1.91 0.07 3.45
C LEU A 54 1.76 1.36 2.63
N ASP A 55 2.86 2.12 2.55
CA ASP A 55 2.99 3.21 1.60
C ASP A 55 3.73 2.71 0.37
N ILE A 56 3.15 2.93 -0.80
CA ILE A 56 3.64 2.41 -2.08
C ILE A 56 3.89 3.56 -3.04
N ARG A 57 5.06 3.58 -3.67
CA ARG A 57 5.37 4.48 -4.77
C ARG A 57 5.40 3.72 -6.09
N PHE A 58 4.69 4.26 -7.07
CA PHE A 58 4.79 3.89 -8.47
C PHE A 58 5.37 5.06 -9.24
N TRP A 59 6.40 4.82 -10.04
CA TRP A 59 6.97 5.86 -10.90
C TRP A 59 6.13 6.03 -12.17
N ASN A 60 6.11 7.25 -12.73
CA ASN A 60 5.49 7.56 -14.03
C ASN A 60 3.99 7.21 -14.15
N VAL A 61 3.25 7.20 -13.05
CA VAL A 61 1.79 7.05 -13.09
C VAL A 61 1.15 8.33 -13.62
N LYS A 62 0.59 8.25 -14.83
CA LYS A 62 -0.11 9.38 -15.48
C LYS A 62 -1.44 9.71 -14.80
N ASP A 63 -2.16 8.69 -14.36
CA ASP A 63 -3.48 8.81 -13.73
C ASP A 63 -3.48 8.05 -12.39
N LYS A 64 -3.15 8.77 -11.31
CA LYS A 64 -3.10 8.20 -9.96
C LYS A 64 -4.49 7.69 -9.51
N PRO A 65 -5.60 8.44 -9.69
CA PRO A 65 -6.94 7.92 -9.37
C PRO A 65 -7.28 6.60 -10.06
N ALA A 66 -7.01 6.46 -11.36
CA ALA A 66 -7.27 5.21 -12.07
C ALA A 66 -6.41 4.05 -11.55
N MET A 67 -5.14 4.31 -11.22
CA MET A 67 -4.26 3.31 -10.58
C MET A 67 -4.78 2.89 -9.21
N ALA A 68 -5.21 3.85 -8.37
CA ALA A 68 -5.78 3.57 -7.06
C ALA A 68 -7.05 2.71 -7.17
N ALA A 69 -7.95 3.04 -8.11
CA ALA A 69 -9.15 2.25 -8.37
C ALA A 69 -8.82 0.81 -8.83
N LYS A 70 -7.79 0.65 -9.68
CA LYS A 70 -7.30 -0.66 -10.12
C LYS A 70 -6.72 -1.49 -8.97
N ILE A 71 -5.92 -0.87 -8.09
CA ILE A 71 -5.39 -1.57 -6.91
C ILE A 71 -6.54 -1.95 -5.97
N ARG A 72 -7.49 -1.04 -5.76
CA ARG A 72 -8.64 -1.25 -4.88
C ARG A 72 -9.53 -2.40 -5.34
N SER A 73 -9.72 -2.58 -6.64
CA SER A 73 -10.54 -3.67 -7.20
C SER A 73 -9.89 -5.06 -7.05
N LEU A 74 -8.58 -5.11 -6.75
CA LEU A 74 -7.84 -6.34 -6.50
C LEU A 74 -7.79 -6.73 -5.02
N LEU A 75 -8.29 -5.88 -4.13
CA LEU A 75 -8.25 -6.05 -2.68
C LEU A 75 -9.65 -6.31 -2.10
N PRO A 76 -9.74 -7.05 -0.98
CA PRO A 76 -10.98 -7.18 -0.22
C PRO A 76 -11.64 -5.85 0.13
N ALA A 77 -12.94 -5.88 0.40
CA ALA A 77 -13.74 -4.68 0.62
C ALA A 77 -13.31 -3.83 1.83
N TYR A 78 -12.59 -4.43 2.78
CA TYR A 78 -12.10 -3.76 3.98
C TYR A 78 -10.77 -3.02 3.78
N PHE A 79 -10.19 -3.02 2.58
CA PHE A 79 -9.03 -2.19 2.28
C PHE A 79 -9.42 -0.80 1.80
N ASP A 80 -8.61 0.19 2.17
CA ASP A 80 -8.63 1.53 1.60
C ASP A 80 -7.37 1.75 0.77
N VAL A 81 -7.52 2.51 -0.32
CA VAL A 81 -6.42 2.94 -1.18
C VAL A 81 -6.54 4.44 -1.36
N VAL A 82 -5.68 5.19 -0.70
CA VAL A 82 -5.69 6.65 -0.68
C VAL A 82 -4.50 7.17 -1.48
N VAL A 83 -4.76 8.13 -2.37
CA VAL A 83 -3.69 8.81 -3.12
C VAL A 83 -3.18 9.96 -2.29
N GLU A 84 -1.97 9.81 -1.76
CA GLU A 84 -1.23 10.88 -1.10
C GLU A 84 -0.36 11.64 -2.11
N SER A 85 0.23 12.74 -1.65
CA SER A 85 1.01 13.63 -2.52
C SER A 85 2.16 12.91 -3.24
N ASP A 86 2.90 12.05 -2.54
CA ASP A 86 4.13 11.39 -3.00
C ASP A 86 4.09 9.84 -2.99
N HIS A 87 2.99 9.25 -2.53
CA HIS A 87 2.78 7.79 -2.48
C HIS A 87 1.28 7.42 -2.52
N PHE A 88 1.00 6.13 -2.59
CA PHE A 88 -0.32 5.54 -2.37
C PHE A 88 -0.30 4.91 -1.00
N HIS A 89 -1.16 5.38 -0.10
CA HIS A 89 -1.35 4.80 1.21
C HIS A 89 -2.41 3.71 1.11
N ILE A 90 -2.07 2.48 1.50
CA ILE A 90 -2.97 1.33 1.40
C ILE A 90 -3.06 0.66 2.76
N GLU A 91 -4.27 0.55 3.30
CA GLU A 91 -4.49 -0.01 4.63
C GLU A 91 -5.68 -0.97 4.70
N ALA A 92 -5.57 -1.99 5.56
CA ALA A 92 -6.66 -2.88 5.92
C ALA A 92 -7.40 -2.30 7.14
N ASP A 93 -8.57 -1.72 6.92
CA ASP A 93 -9.36 -1.11 7.98
C ASP A 93 -10.02 -2.19 8.85
N ALA A 94 -9.59 -2.28 10.11
CA ALA A 94 -10.12 -3.24 11.08
C ALA A 94 -11.60 -3.01 11.38
N THR A 95 -12.12 -1.80 11.18
CA THR A 95 -13.54 -1.50 11.40
C THR A 95 -14.43 -2.06 10.28
N LYS A 96 -13.87 -2.27 9.08
CA LYS A 96 -14.55 -2.82 7.90
C LYS A 96 -14.36 -4.34 7.75
N GLU A 97 -13.38 -4.92 8.44
CA GLU A 97 -13.04 -6.36 8.38
C GLU A 97 -13.93 -7.22 9.31
N GLN A 98 -15.22 -6.89 9.41
CA GLN A 98 -16.18 -7.59 10.27
C GLN A 98 -17.00 -8.63 9.50
#